data_AF-A0A101EK18-F1
#
_entry.id   AF-A0A101EK18-F1
#
_cell.length_a   1.000
_cell.length_b   1.000
_cell.length_c   1.000
_cell.angle_alpha   90.00
_cell.angle_beta   90.00
_cell.angle_gamma   90.00
#
_symmetry.space_group_name_H-M   'P 1'
#
loop_
_entity.id
_entity.type
_entity.pdbx_description
1 polymer ?
#
loop_
_entity_poly.entity_id
_entity_poly.type
_entity_poly.pdbx_seq_one_letter_code
_entity_poly.pdbx_strand_id
1 'polypeptide(L)'
;CIENFDVTNFLGETWINYTLKRVYLAQTPDGGFTEIVDNVIPDILSTYYFTKALTLVNQTPYNKVQTIKWLHEEEKTFFRNSTKTNINDFLKLYFGVMSLSLLNETPSNREDIISLILSYKQDNGSFIDDDGTDMTEKALEMLSALGYNVAELNDTKMHVLNEWSNLTPPDVDNFGSVVKYISMFNMYTNMLQMLGIDYRDLEDYDQKVYPLIWLSQNASFFLKRPLPLFLMVPILEALKKENLLTDEIKSATYKILMEEKLWDGGFNLFGLDYGEPQGTYYAVEALILIGKMPERDTINFIHERETPLGGFIFCYQSFGDPLSTYMAVHTSKLLGGEINKTRIKNYLSRAVYYRKPYSNDELAPLYFVYLTYKELGITMDNETYNYIRNETARLFNLYLTEKTDNIVEDGSWISLIKLGKEIGVVLDEKTKNQLIEKILAQRNQDGTFGNHSGNIYKKLLYTSHAVLLLEELGYKYRDERTVEFLLNSQTNGGWGAPDLYTTYYVVRALRTIGVCPKDVDGLLSFLKRVQYPYGGFNFYEGQENAYGGLYETYLALRILELLFSHKFFKTAINLSLYCIFGVRDDNNQTRRKCNKRQKYTLFV
;
A
#
# COMPACT_ATOMS: atom_id res chain seq x y z
N CYS A 1 -4.58 -34.74 -0.58
CA CYS A 1 -6.03 -34.89 -0.37
C CYS A 1 -6.78 -34.75 -1.68
N ILE A 2 -6.35 -33.85 -2.55
CA ILE A 2 -6.85 -33.79 -3.93
C ILE A 2 -5.67 -34.06 -4.87
N GLU A 3 -5.88 -34.92 -5.86
CA GLU A 3 -4.95 -35.15 -6.95
C GLU A 3 -5.28 -34.17 -8.10
N ASN A 4 -4.28 -33.48 -8.64
CA ASN A 4 -4.42 -32.56 -9.79
C ASN A 4 -5.38 -31.37 -9.57
N PHE A 5 -5.15 -30.58 -8.51
CA PHE A 5 -5.87 -29.32 -8.31
C PHE A 5 -5.17 -28.14 -8.97
N ASP A 6 -5.91 -27.38 -9.77
CA ASP A 6 -5.43 -26.15 -10.37
C ASP A 6 -5.73 -24.96 -9.44
N VAL A 7 -4.72 -24.57 -8.65
CA VAL A 7 -4.81 -23.42 -7.73
C VAL A 7 -5.05 -22.12 -8.49
N THR A 8 -4.49 -21.97 -9.69
CA THR A 8 -4.65 -20.74 -10.48
C THR A 8 -6.08 -20.60 -10.97
N ASN A 9 -6.67 -21.69 -11.50
CA ASN A 9 -8.07 -21.70 -11.89
C ASN A 9 -9.01 -21.53 -10.68
N PHE A 10 -8.68 -22.14 -9.55
CA PHE A 10 -9.45 -21.93 -8.32
C PHE A 10 -9.42 -20.46 -7.90
N LEU A 11 -8.26 -19.80 -7.85
CA LEU A 11 -8.17 -18.44 -7.37
C LEU A 11 -8.74 -17.42 -8.38
N GLY A 12 -8.53 -17.65 -9.67
CA GLY A 12 -8.91 -16.76 -10.76
C GLY A 12 -7.83 -15.70 -11.05
N GLU A 13 -7.55 -15.46 -12.34
CA GLU A 13 -6.47 -14.58 -12.80
C GLU A 13 -6.61 -13.13 -12.29
N THR A 14 -7.82 -12.57 -12.36
CA THR A 14 -8.11 -11.22 -11.86
C THR A 14 -7.81 -11.08 -10.37
N TRP A 15 -8.21 -12.08 -9.57
CA TRP A 15 -7.94 -12.09 -8.14
C TRP A 15 -6.43 -12.14 -7.86
N ILE A 16 -5.70 -13.01 -8.59
CA ILE A 16 -4.24 -13.14 -8.46
C ILE A 16 -3.55 -11.81 -8.76
N ASN A 17 -3.93 -11.14 -9.85
CA ASN A 17 -3.36 -9.85 -10.23
C ASN A 17 -3.62 -8.77 -9.17
N TYR A 18 -4.82 -8.73 -8.58
CA TYR A 18 -5.09 -7.81 -7.47
C TYR A 18 -4.29 -8.16 -6.23
N THR A 19 -4.17 -9.44 -5.85
CA THR A 19 -3.35 -9.84 -4.70
C THR A 19 -1.90 -9.43 -4.89
N LEU A 20 -1.31 -9.70 -6.06
CA LEU A 20 0.07 -9.33 -6.36
C LEU A 20 0.28 -7.81 -6.34
N LYS A 21 -0.63 -7.04 -6.93
CA LYS A 21 -0.63 -5.57 -6.86
C LYS A 21 -0.64 -5.08 -5.41
N ARG A 22 -1.51 -5.66 -4.59
CA ARG A 22 -1.65 -5.25 -3.19
C ARG A 22 -0.45 -5.63 -2.32
N VAL A 23 0.16 -6.79 -2.58
CA VAL A 23 1.43 -7.18 -1.95
C VAL A 23 2.55 -6.21 -2.35
N TYR A 24 2.64 -5.85 -3.63
CA TYR A 24 3.62 -4.86 -4.11
C TYR A 24 3.46 -3.50 -3.37
N LEU A 25 2.22 -3.00 -3.25
CA LEU A 25 1.93 -1.75 -2.55
C LEU A 25 2.19 -1.80 -1.03
N ALA A 26 2.26 -3.00 -0.43
CA ALA A 26 2.60 -3.18 0.98
C ALA A 26 4.12 -3.15 1.24
N GLN A 27 4.97 -3.02 0.20
CA GLN A 27 6.41 -2.91 0.37
C GLN A 27 6.79 -1.54 0.95
N THR A 28 7.55 -1.55 2.05
CA THR A 28 7.94 -0.35 2.78
C THR A 28 9.27 0.22 2.30
N PRO A 29 9.59 1.51 2.58
CA PRO A 29 10.84 2.14 2.16
C PRO A 29 12.11 1.39 2.59
N ASP A 30 12.08 0.84 3.80
CA ASP A 30 13.15 0.04 4.38
C ASP A 30 13.37 -1.32 3.68
N GLY A 31 12.50 -1.69 2.73
CA GLY A 31 12.58 -2.89 1.91
C GLY A 31 11.81 -4.09 2.45
N GLY A 32 11.25 -4.00 3.67
CA GLY A 32 10.34 -4.98 4.23
C GLY A 32 8.93 -4.85 3.66
N PHE A 33 7.98 -5.55 4.28
CA PHE A 33 6.55 -5.39 3.98
C PHE A 33 5.78 -5.17 5.27
N THR A 34 4.67 -4.44 5.15
CA THR A 34 3.65 -4.31 6.19
C THR A 34 2.44 -5.19 5.85
N GLU A 35 1.45 -5.24 6.73
CA GLU A 35 0.14 -5.79 6.38
C GLU A 35 -0.45 -5.03 5.19
N ILE A 36 -1.17 -5.75 4.33
CA ILE A 36 -1.93 -5.08 3.27
C ILE A 36 -3.07 -4.34 3.98
N VAL A 37 -3.02 -3.02 4.05
CA VAL A 37 -4.17 -2.22 4.52
C VAL A 37 -5.22 -2.12 3.41
N ASP A 38 -6.26 -1.33 3.67
CA ASP A 38 -7.28 -1.03 2.67
C ASP A 38 -6.70 -0.27 1.45
N ASN A 39 -6.17 -1.05 0.53
CA ASN A 39 -5.62 -0.61 -0.75
C ASN A 39 -6.68 -0.67 -1.86
N VAL A 40 -7.97 -0.66 -1.50
CA VAL A 40 -9.08 -0.76 -2.44
C VAL A 40 -10.04 0.42 -2.30
N ILE A 41 -10.21 0.97 -1.10
CA ILE A 41 -11.00 2.18 -0.90
C ILE A 41 -10.21 3.41 -1.40
N PRO A 42 -10.74 4.15 -2.38
CA PRO A 42 -10.15 5.41 -2.81
C PRO A 42 -10.32 6.52 -1.77
N ASP A 43 -9.44 7.52 -1.83
CA ASP A 43 -9.59 8.75 -1.09
C ASP A 43 -9.63 9.98 -2.02
N ILE A 44 -10.31 11.03 -1.55
CA ILE A 44 -10.59 12.22 -2.36
C ILE A 44 -9.34 13.07 -2.62
N LEU A 45 -8.39 13.09 -1.68
CA LEU A 45 -7.16 13.88 -1.80
C LEU A 45 -6.25 13.26 -2.85
N SER A 46 -5.96 11.96 -2.75
CA SER A 46 -5.14 11.26 -3.75
C SER A 46 -5.80 11.29 -5.11
N THR A 47 -7.13 11.12 -5.16
CA THR A 47 -7.86 11.19 -6.42
C THR A 47 -7.70 12.55 -7.10
N TYR A 48 -7.80 13.65 -6.35
CA TYR A 48 -7.58 14.99 -6.90
C TYR A 48 -6.15 15.16 -7.43
N TYR A 49 -5.14 14.95 -6.60
CA TYR A 49 -3.76 15.23 -6.97
C TYR A 49 -3.24 14.34 -8.10
N PHE A 50 -3.59 13.05 -8.09
CA PHE A 50 -3.22 12.15 -9.19
C PHE A 50 -3.98 12.43 -10.47
N THR A 51 -5.27 12.76 -10.40
CA THR A 51 -6.02 13.17 -11.60
C THR A 51 -5.44 14.47 -12.18
N LYS A 52 -5.06 15.42 -11.33
CA LYS A 52 -4.41 16.66 -11.76
C LYS A 52 -3.05 16.40 -12.42
N ALA A 53 -2.22 15.54 -11.83
CA ALA A 53 -0.94 15.13 -12.40
C ALA A 53 -1.10 14.43 -13.77
N LEU A 54 -2.06 13.52 -13.90
CA LEU A 54 -2.36 12.84 -15.17
C LEU A 54 -2.84 13.84 -16.24
N THR A 55 -3.67 14.81 -15.86
CA THR A 55 -4.17 15.85 -16.76
C THR A 55 -3.03 16.68 -17.35
N LEU A 56 -2.03 17.04 -16.53
CA LEU A 56 -0.84 17.79 -16.98
C LEU A 56 -0.02 17.06 -18.05
N VAL A 57 -0.08 15.73 -18.08
CA VAL A 57 0.61 14.88 -19.08
C VAL A 57 -0.33 14.34 -20.15
N ASN A 58 -1.53 14.92 -20.29
CA ASN A 58 -2.57 14.52 -21.24
C ASN A 58 -3.00 13.04 -21.10
N GLN A 59 -3.08 12.55 -19.86
CA GLN A 59 -3.60 11.23 -19.53
C GLN A 59 -4.82 11.33 -18.62
N THR A 60 -5.56 10.23 -18.49
CA THR A 60 -6.70 10.09 -17.58
C THR A 60 -6.54 8.82 -16.75
N PRO A 61 -7.24 8.69 -15.61
CA PRO A 61 -7.29 7.42 -14.90
C PRO A 61 -7.74 6.29 -15.84
N TYR A 62 -7.14 5.11 -15.73
CA TYR A 62 -7.55 3.92 -16.48
C TYR A 62 -9.01 3.58 -16.21
N ASN A 63 -9.45 3.70 -14.95
CA ASN A 63 -10.83 3.46 -14.53
C ASN A 63 -11.70 4.73 -14.53
N LYS A 64 -11.48 5.67 -15.46
CA LYS A 64 -12.17 6.98 -15.51
C LYS A 64 -13.68 6.93 -15.21
N VAL A 65 -14.42 6.03 -15.87
CA VAL A 65 -15.88 5.90 -15.70
C VAL A 65 -16.24 5.55 -14.25
N GLN A 66 -15.50 4.64 -13.65
CA GLN A 66 -15.74 4.20 -12.28
C GLN A 66 -15.26 5.27 -11.28
N THR A 67 -14.20 6.02 -11.58
CA THR A 67 -13.79 7.21 -10.81
C THR A 67 -14.88 8.28 -10.77
N ILE A 68 -15.49 8.60 -11.92
CA ILE A 68 -16.62 9.56 -12.00
C ILE A 68 -17.80 9.05 -11.18
N LYS A 69 -18.15 7.77 -11.32
CA LYS A 69 -19.24 7.16 -10.56
C LYS A 69 -18.99 7.28 -9.04
N TRP A 70 -17.78 6.96 -8.59
CA TRP A 70 -17.39 7.08 -7.19
C TRP A 70 -17.46 8.53 -6.70
N LEU A 71 -16.96 9.51 -7.47
CA LEU A 71 -17.06 10.94 -7.11
C LEU A 71 -18.52 11.39 -6.94
N HIS A 72 -19.46 10.88 -7.75
CA HIS A 72 -20.89 11.15 -7.58
C HIS A 72 -21.55 10.36 -6.43
N GLU A 73 -20.94 9.27 -5.95
CA GLU A 73 -21.36 8.60 -4.71
C GLU A 73 -20.91 9.41 -3.50
N GLU A 74 -19.67 9.92 -3.50
CA GLU A 74 -19.16 10.86 -2.50
C GLU A 74 -20.01 12.14 -2.44
N GLU A 75 -20.49 12.63 -3.60
CA GLU A 75 -21.42 13.75 -3.64
C GLU A 75 -22.71 13.51 -2.83
N LYS A 76 -23.27 12.29 -2.91
CA LYS A 76 -24.54 11.96 -2.23
C LYS A 76 -24.38 11.86 -0.73
N THR A 77 -23.22 11.43 -0.25
CA THR A 77 -22.93 11.21 1.17
C THR A 77 -22.40 12.49 1.82
N PHE A 78 -21.44 13.14 1.19
CA PHE A 78 -20.65 14.24 1.75
C PHE A 78 -21.16 15.62 1.30
N PHE A 79 -21.36 15.88 -0.01
CA PHE A 79 -21.76 17.22 -0.49
C PHE A 79 -23.21 17.62 -0.12
N ARG A 80 -24.07 16.66 0.24
CA ARG A 80 -25.44 16.94 0.69
C ARG A 80 -25.57 17.26 2.18
N ASN A 81 -24.62 16.80 2.99
CA ASN A 81 -24.66 16.97 4.45
C ASN A 81 -23.70 18.07 4.94
N SER A 82 -22.89 18.66 4.05
CA SER A 82 -21.99 19.76 4.37
C SER A 82 -22.79 21.01 4.76
N THR A 83 -22.86 21.29 6.06
CA THR A 83 -23.15 22.61 6.61
C THR A 83 -21.92 23.50 6.48
N LYS A 84 -22.02 24.82 6.71
CA LYS A 84 -20.83 25.64 6.99
C LYS A 84 -20.06 24.99 8.14
N THR A 85 -18.94 24.36 7.82
CA THR A 85 -18.02 23.71 8.75
C THR A 85 -16.58 24.06 8.39
N ASN A 86 -15.66 23.59 9.24
CA ASN A 86 -14.22 23.83 9.22
C ASN A 86 -13.52 23.55 7.87
N ILE A 87 -12.29 24.06 7.73
CA ILE A 87 -11.41 23.94 6.57
C ILE A 87 -11.33 22.55 5.92
N ASN A 88 -11.40 21.46 6.71
CA ASN A 88 -11.25 20.11 6.16
C ASN A 88 -12.42 19.72 5.26
N ASP A 89 -13.62 20.14 5.61
CA ASP A 89 -14.79 19.83 4.80
C ASP A 89 -14.81 20.65 3.51
N PHE A 90 -14.40 21.93 3.58
CA PHE A 90 -14.23 22.76 2.39
C PHE A 90 -13.14 22.21 1.45
N LEU A 91 -12.02 21.71 1.97
CA LEU A 91 -10.98 21.09 1.15
C LEU A 91 -11.45 19.81 0.47
N LYS A 92 -12.23 18.97 1.15
CA LYS A 92 -12.84 17.79 0.52
C LYS A 92 -13.82 18.17 -0.60
N LEU A 93 -14.63 19.21 -0.38
CA LEU A 93 -15.52 19.77 -1.42
C LEU A 93 -14.70 20.24 -2.62
N TYR A 94 -13.65 21.01 -2.38
CA TYR A 94 -12.71 21.47 -3.40
C TYR A 94 -12.11 20.31 -4.18
N PHE A 95 -11.54 19.31 -3.52
CA PHE A 95 -10.94 18.16 -4.19
C PHE A 95 -11.95 17.40 -5.06
N GLY A 96 -13.19 17.24 -4.59
CA GLY A 96 -14.23 16.55 -5.36
C GLY A 96 -14.73 17.32 -6.58
N VAL A 97 -15.07 18.61 -6.41
CA VAL A 97 -15.52 19.49 -7.51
C VAL A 97 -14.42 19.59 -8.57
N MET A 98 -13.19 19.84 -8.15
CA MET A 98 -12.07 19.97 -9.09
C MET A 98 -11.73 18.64 -9.76
N SER A 99 -11.85 17.50 -9.06
CA SER A 99 -11.65 16.17 -9.68
C SER A 99 -12.67 15.91 -10.78
N LEU A 100 -13.96 16.20 -10.55
CA LEU A 100 -15.00 16.08 -11.58
C LEU A 100 -14.68 17.00 -12.77
N SER A 101 -14.34 18.26 -12.50
CA SER A 101 -13.97 19.23 -13.55
C SER A 101 -12.78 18.76 -14.39
N LEU A 102 -11.72 18.23 -13.77
CA LEU A 102 -10.55 17.69 -14.47
C LEU A 102 -10.90 16.47 -15.35
N LEU A 103 -11.97 15.75 -15.01
CA LEU A 103 -12.48 14.62 -15.79
C LEU A 103 -13.52 15.04 -16.84
N ASN A 104 -13.76 16.34 -17.01
CA ASN A 104 -14.79 16.94 -17.85
C ASN A 104 -16.22 16.57 -17.44
N GLU A 105 -16.46 16.49 -16.13
CA GLU A 105 -17.77 16.25 -15.52
C GLU A 105 -18.13 17.39 -14.55
N THR A 106 -19.42 17.50 -14.24
CA THR A 106 -19.95 18.50 -13.29
C THR A 106 -20.76 17.81 -12.19
N PRO A 107 -20.71 18.29 -10.93
CA PRO A 107 -21.56 17.75 -9.85
C PRO A 107 -23.05 17.76 -10.20
N SER A 108 -23.80 16.77 -9.72
CA SER A 108 -25.25 16.66 -9.97
C SER A 108 -26.08 17.70 -9.20
N ASN A 109 -25.59 18.16 -8.05
CA ASN A 109 -26.19 19.17 -7.17
C ASN A 109 -25.51 20.54 -7.30
N ARG A 110 -25.04 20.89 -8.51
CA ARG A 110 -24.30 22.12 -8.84
C ARG A 110 -24.80 23.38 -8.12
N GLU A 111 -26.09 23.68 -8.19
CA GLU A 111 -26.66 24.92 -7.62
C GLU A 111 -26.60 24.96 -6.09
N ASP A 112 -26.75 23.81 -5.43
CA ASP A 112 -26.63 23.69 -3.98
C ASP A 112 -25.17 23.91 -3.55
N ILE A 113 -24.20 23.36 -4.31
CA ILE A 113 -22.76 23.58 -4.06
C ILE A 113 -22.40 25.05 -4.27
N ILE A 114 -22.86 25.70 -5.35
CA ILE A 114 -22.64 27.14 -5.57
C ILE A 114 -23.20 27.94 -4.38
N SER A 115 -24.42 27.64 -3.95
CA SER A 115 -25.06 28.32 -2.83
C SER A 115 -24.28 28.13 -1.53
N LEU A 116 -23.75 26.91 -1.29
CA LEU A 116 -22.89 26.62 -0.15
C LEU A 116 -21.59 27.42 -0.19
N ILE A 117 -20.88 27.43 -1.33
CA ILE A 117 -19.62 28.19 -1.47
C ILE A 117 -19.86 29.68 -1.25
N LEU A 118 -20.90 30.24 -1.87
CA LEU A 118 -21.29 31.65 -1.69
C LEU A 118 -21.66 31.98 -0.24
N SER A 119 -22.12 30.99 0.54
CA SER A 119 -22.41 31.22 1.95
C SER A 119 -21.15 31.57 2.76
N TYR A 120 -19.95 31.07 2.39
CA TYR A 120 -18.69 31.38 3.08
C TYR A 120 -18.19 32.81 2.87
N LYS A 121 -18.82 33.54 1.94
CA LYS A 121 -18.46 34.91 1.61
C LYS A 121 -18.83 35.87 2.74
N GLN A 122 -17.91 36.75 3.08
CA GLN A 122 -18.05 37.81 4.08
C GLN A 122 -18.45 39.14 3.43
N ASP A 123 -18.87 40.12 4.24
CA ASP A 123 -19.27 41.45 3.77
C ASP A 123 -18.15 42.21 3.05
N ASN A 124 -16.88 41.92 3.39
CA ASN A 124 -15.71 42.50 2.75
C ASN A 124 -15.38 41.83 1.40
N GLY A 125 -16.08 40.78 1.00
CA GLY A 125 -15.87 40.04 -0.26
C GLY A 125 -14.95 38.83 -0.17
N SER A 126 -14.28 38.58 0.96
CA SER A 126 -13.43 37.39 1.15
C SER A 126 -14.28 36.15 1.44
N PHE A 127 -13.74 34.96 1.16
CA PHE A 127 -14.36 33.69 1.56
C PHE A 127 -13.56 33.11 2.72
N ILE A 128 -14.19 32.99 3.88
CA ILE A 128 -13.52 32.58 5.12
C ILE A 128 -14.33 31.47 5.78
N ASP A 129 -13.65 30.46 6.30
CA ASP A 129 -14.28 29.42 7.13
C ASP A 129 -14.56 29.90 8.57
N ASP A 130 -15.14 29.02 9.39
CA ASP A 130 -15.46 29.35 10.78
C ASP A 130 -14.20 29.57 11.65
N ASP A 131 -13.04 29.05 11.22
CA ASP A 131 -11.75 29.20 11.91
C ASP A 131 -10.97 30.46 11.49
N GLY A 132 -11.49 31.24 10.53
CA GLY A 132 -10.84 32.46 10.06
C GLY A 132 -9.83 32.24 8.92
N THR A 133 -9.81 31.05 8.31
CA THR A 133 -8.93 30.70 7.19
C THR A 133 -9.46 31.31 5.88
N ASP A 134 -8.62 32.08 5.19
CA ASP A 134 -8.96 32.62 3.86
C ASP A 134 -8.89 31.51 2.80
N MET A 135 -10.02 31.30 2.12
CA MET A 135 -10.22 30.30 1.06
C MET A 135 -10.65 30.94 -0.25
N THR A 136 -10.46 32.25 -0.42
CA THR A 136 -10.97 33.04 -1.55
C THR A 136 -10.54 32.47 -2.90
N GLU A 137 -9.26 32.12 -3.08
CA GLU A 137 -8.77 31.54 -4.34
C GLU A 137 -9.50 30.23 -4.67
N LYS A 138 -9.61 29.32 -3.69
CA LYS A 138 -10.28 28.01 -3.88
C LYS A 138 -11.77 28.15 -4.13
N ALA A 139 -12.43 29.13 -3.50
CA ALA A 139 -13.83 29.43 -3.75
C ALA A 139 -14.02 29.92 -5.19
N LEU A 140 -13.17 30.81 -5.68
CA LEU A 140 -13.21 31.29 -7.07
C LEU A 140 -12.95 30.14 -8.05
N GLU A 141 -11.96 29.28 -7.79
CA GLU A 141 -11.67 28.08 -8.60
C GLU A 141 -12.89 27.17 -8.72
N MET A 142 -13.53 26.81 -7.60
CA MET A 142 -14.73 25.99 -7.62
C MET A 142 -15.89 26.67 -8.34
N LEU A 143 -16.17 27.93 -8.03
CA LEU A 143 -17.26 28.67 -8.68
C LEU A 143 -17.05 28.73 -10.20
N SER A 144 -15.83 29.01 -10.65
CA SER A 144 -15.48 29.00 -12.07
C SER A 144 -15.62 27.61 -12.68
N ALA A 145 -15.15 26.55 -12.02
CA ALA A 145 -15.30 25.17 -12.48
C ALA A 145 -16.77 24.74 -12.57
N LEU A 146 -17.61 25.28 -11.69
CA LEU A 146 -19.06 25.12 -11.72
C LEU A 146 -19.73 26.06 -12.73
N GLY A 147 -19.00 26.87 -13.49
CA GLY A 147 -19.57 27.78 -14.49
C GLY A 147 -20.36 28.97 -13.90
N TYR A 148 -20.07 29.36 -12.66
CA TYR A 148 -20.54 30.60 -12.08
C TYR A 148 -19.70 31.77 -12.62
N ASN A 149 -20.34 32.89 -12.97
CA ASN A 149 -19.63 34.07 -13.46
C ASN A 149 -18.94 34.83 -12.32
N VAL A 150 -17.74 34.38 -11.93
CA VAL A 150 -16.97 34.98 -10.84
C VAL A 150 -16.62 36.45 -11.08
N ALA A 151 -16.58 36.90 -12.34
CA ALA A 151 -16.32 38.30 -12.67
C ALA A 151 -17.43 39.27 -12.20
N GLU A 152 -18.59 38.78 -11.78
CA GLU A 152 -19.67 39.61 -11.21
C GLU A 152 -19.54 39.84 -9.70
N LEU A 153 -18.56 39.20 -9.03
CA LEU A 153 -18.33 39.36 -7.59
C LEU A 153 -17.56 40.67 -7.28
N ASN A 154 -18.26 41.81 -7.36
CA ASN A 154 -17.65 43.15 -7.23
C ASN A 154 -16.98 43.43 -5.88
N ASP A 155 -17.57 42.99 -4.78
CA ASP A 155 -16.98 43.07 -3.44
C ASP A 155 -15.73 42.18 -3.32
N THR A 156 -15.75 40.96 -3.86
CA THR A 156 -14.56 40.10 -3.93
C THR A 156 -13.46 40.72 -4.80
N LYS A 157 -13.82 41.41 -5.90
CA LYS A 157 -12.87 42.22 -6.68
C LYS A 157 -12.19 43.28 -5.83
N MET A 158 -12.97 44.06 -5.09
CA MET A 158 -12.44 45.10 -4.22
C MET A 158 -11.56 44.52 -3.11
N HIS A 159 -11.93 43.37 -2.55
CA HIS A 159 -11.12 42.65 -1.58
C HIS A 159 -9.74 42.28 -2.15
N VAL A 160 -9.72 41.57 -3.29
CA VAL A 160 -8.46 41.11 -3.90
C VAL A 160 -7.59 42.28 -4.36
N LEU A 161 -8.19 43.37 -4.87
CA LEU A 161 -7.46 44.60 -5.19
C LEU A 161 -6.81 45.23 -3.95
N ASN A 162 -7.53 45.27 -2.82
CA ASN A 162 -6.96 45.79 -1.57
C ASN A 162 -5.80 44.91 -1.06
N GLU A 163 -5.96 43.58 -1.09
CA GLU A 163 -4.90 42.64 -0.73
C GLU A 163 -3.68 42.77 -1.64
N TRP A 164 -3.90 42.92 -2.95
CA TRP A 164 -2.85 43.24 -3.91
C TRP A 164 -2.15 44.55 -3.53
N SER A 165 -2.87 45.66 -3.32
CA SER A 165 -2.26 46.93 -2.94
C SER A 165 -1.44 46.83 -1.65
N ASN A 166 -1.89 46.02 -0.69
CA ASN A 166 -1.20 45.75 0.58
C ASN A 166 0.03 44.82 0.44
N LEU A 167 0.18 44.11 -0.68
CA LEU A 167 1.34 43.27 -0.94
C LEU A 167 2.58 44.14 -1.21
N THR A 168 3.47 44.21 -0.21
CA THR A 168 4.73 44.95 -0.29
C THR A 168 5.90 44.06 -0.70
N PRO A 169 6.82 44.52 -1.58
CA PRO A 169 8.03 43.77 -1.93
C PRO A 169 8.81 43.31 -0.69
N PRO A 170 9.38 42.10 -0.72
CA PRO A 170 10.09 41.53 0.41
C PRO A 170 11.50 42.12 0.53
N ASP A 171 12.12 41.92 1.69
CA ASP A 171 13.58 41.96 1.80
C ASP A 171 14.16 40.78 1.02
N VAL A 172 14.93 41.07 -0.05
CA VAL A 172 15.50 40.07 -0.95
C VAL A 172 16.62 39.25 -0.30
N ASP A 173 17.23 39.75 0.78
CA ASP A 173 18.23 39.02 1.55
C ASP A 173 17.59 37.99 2.50
N ASN A 174 16.28 38.11 2.76
CA ASN A 174 15.52 37.18 3.58
C ASN A 174 14.75 36.18 2.71
N PHE A 175 15.27 34.95 2.67
CA PHE A 175 14.70 33.84 1.92
C PHE A 175 13.22 33.59 2.24
N GLY A 176 12.83 33.63 3.52
CA GLY A 176 11.45 33.35 3.94
C GLY A 176 10.47 34.41 3.44
N SER A 177 10.86 35.70 3.45
CA SER A 177 10.02 36.76 2.92
C SER A 177 9.89 36.71 1.41
N VAL A 178 10.96 36.36 0.68
CA VAL A 178 10.90 36.19 -0.79
C VAL A 178 9.93 35.09 -1.17
N VAL A 179 10.05 33.91 -0.55
CA VAL A 179 9.18 32.75 -0.85
C VAL A 179 7.72 33.05 -0.51
N LYS A 180 7.46 33.66 0.66
CA LYS A 180 6.11 34.08 1.05
C LYS A 180 5.53 35.09 0.06
N TYR A 181 6.31 36.10 -0.29
CA TYR A 181 5.89 37.15 -1.23
C TYR A 181 5.50 36.57 -2.59
N ILE A 182 6.33 35.70 -3.18
CA ILE A 182 6.06 35.14 -4.50
C ILE A 182 4.83 34.22 -4.47
N SER A 183 4.65 33.46 -3.39
CA SER A 183 3.45 32.65 -3.21
C SER A 183 2.18 33.52 -3.18
N MET A 184 2.21 34.64 -2.44
CA MET A 184 1.10 35.60 -2.40
C MET A 184 0.90 36.32 -3.74
N PHE A 185 1.98 36.73 -4.41
CA PHE A 185 1.93 37.33 -5.74
C PHE A 185 1.23 36.40 -6.73
N ASN A 186 1.61 35.12 -6.76
CA ASN A 186 1.00 34.14 -7.67
C ASN A 186 -0.49 33.93 -7.36
N MET A 187 -0.84 33.82 -6.07
CA MET A 187 -2.23 33.69 -5.60
C MET A 187 -3.09 34.89 -6.00
N TYR A 188 -2.65 36.12 -5.73
CA TYR A 188 -3.42 37.32 -6.08
C TYR A 188 -3.54 37.55 -7.59
N THR A 189 -2.47 37.30 -8.35
CA THR A 189 -2.53 37.40 -9.82
C THR A 189 -3.50 36.39 -10.43
N ASN A 190 -3.54 35.15 -9.91
CA ASN A 190 -4.57 34.17 -10.29
C ASN A 190 -5.98 34.71 -10.04
N MET A 191 -6.26 35.16 -8.81
CA MET A 191 -7.59 35.65 -8.45
C MET A 191 -7.99 36.88 -9.27
N LEU A 192 -7.09 37.84 -9.50
CA LEU A 192 -7.35 39.02 -10.34
C LEU A 192 -7.71 38.61 -11.77
N GLN A 193 -6.96 37.67 -12.36
CA GLN A 193 -7.25 37.16 -13.71
C GLN A 193 -8.61 36.45 -13.77
N MET A 194 -8.94 35.60 -12.79
CA MET A 194 -10.25 34.95 -12.71
C MET A 194 -11.40 35.96 -12.62
N LEU A 195 -11.17 37.06 -11.90
CA LEU A 195 -12.13 38.16 -11.77
C LEU A 195 -12.15 39.07 -13.01
N GLY A 196 -11.34 38.81 -14.03
CA GLY A 196 -11.30 39.58 -15.27
C GLY A 196 -10.53 40.89 -15.17
N ILE A 197 -9.56 40.98 -14.26
CA ILE A 197 -8.66 42.12 -14.08
C ILE A 197 -7.29 41.72 -14.62
N ASP A 198 -6.76 42.49 -15.58
CA ASP A 198 -5.35 42.38 -15.95
C ASP A 198 -4.50 43.13 -14.92
N TYR A 199 -3.80 42.37 -14.07
CA TYR A 199 -2.99 42.93 -12.99
C TYR A 199 -1.78 43.72 -13.52
N ARG A 200 -1.41 43.57 -14.79
CA ARG A 200 -0.31 44.30 -15.42
C ARG A 200 -0.65 45.76 -15.70
N ASP A 201 -1.94 46.08 -15.75
CA ASP A 201 -2.44 47.44 -15.94
C ASP A 201 -2.53 48.23 -14.62
N LEU A 202 -2.23 47.60 -13.47
CA LEU A 202 -2.27 48.24 -12.16
C LEU A 202 -1.02 49.11 -11.95
N GLU A 203 -1.20 50.31 -11.36
CA GLU A 203 -0.14 51.32 -11.22
C GLU A 203 1.09 50.85 -10.44
N ASP A 204 0.92 49.87 -9.54
CA ASP A 204 1.96 49.32 -8.67
C ASP A 204 2.58 48.00 -9.18
N TYR A 205 2.23 47.58 -10.41
CA TYR A 205 2.72 46.34 -11.03
C TYR A 205 4.25 46.31 -11.13
N ASP A 206 4.88 47.37 -11.66
CA ASP A 206 6.32 47.42 -11.87
C ASP A 206 7.11 47.23 -10.56
N GLN A 207 6.59 47.79 -9.46
CA GLN A 207 7.16 47.61 -8.13
C GLN A 207 7.01 46.15 -7.67
N LYS A 208 5.87 45.53 -7.94
CA LYS A 208 5.53 44.19 -7.45
C LYS A 208 6.16 43.06 -8.25
N VAL A 209 6.50 43.27 -9.52
CA VAL A 209 7.21 42.28 -10.34
C VAL A 209 8.72 42.28 -10.07
N TYR A 210 9.27 43.36 -9.52
CA TYR A 210 10.71 43.50 -9.26
C TYR A 210 11.35 42.31 -8.51
N PRO A 211 10.75 41.73 -7.46
CA PRO A 211 11.31 40.55 -6.78
C PRO A 211 11.44 39.32 -7.68
N LEU A 212 10.54 39.13 -8.66
CA LEU A 212 10.64 38.05 -9.65
C LEU A 212 11.79 38.32 -10.63
N ILE A 213 11.96 39.57 -11.06
CA ILE A 213 13.10 39.97 -11.91
C ILE A 213 14.41 39.70 -11.19
N TRP A 214 14.53 40.14 -9.93
CA TRP A 214 15.70 39.87 -9.11
C TRP A 214 15.95 38.36 -8.98
N LEU A 215 14.92 37.56 -8.71
CA LEU A 215 15.05 36.11 -8.59
C LEU A 215 15.53 35.45 -9.89
N SER A 216 15.03 35.91 -11.04
CA SER A 216 15.44 35.42 -12.36
C SER A 216 16.93 35.61 -12.66
N GLN A 217 17.53 36.66 -12.11
CA GLN A 217 18.95 37.01 -12.24
C GLN A 217 19.83 36.34 -11.19
N ASN A 218 19.24 35.75 -10.16
CA ASN A 218 19.94 35.18 -9.01
C ASN A 218 19.57 33.70 -8.81
N ALA A 219 19.66 32.89 -9.86
CA ALA A 219 19.25 31.47 -9.83
C ALA A 219 19.94 30.64 -8.73
N SER A 220 21.14 31.05 -8.27
CA SER A 220 21.81 30.46 -7.10
C SER A 220 20.95 30.49 -5.82
N PHE A 221 19.95 31.36 -5.73
CA PHE A 221 18.95 31.40 -4.68
C PHE A 221 18.19 30.07 -4.56
N PHE A 222 17.82 29.44 -5.68
CA PHE A 222 17.16 28.13 -5.71
C PHE A 222 18.09 26.99 -5.28
N LEU A 223 19.38 27.10 -5.63
CA LEU A 223 20.35 26.01 -5.42
C LEU A 223 20.94 25.96 -4.02
N LYS A 224 20.95 27.08 -3.29
CA LYS A 224 21.57 27.14 -1.95
C LYS A 224 20.73 26.45 -0.87
N ARG A 225 19.41 26.36 -1.06
CA ARG A 225 18.48 25.67 -0.16
C ARG A 225 17.36 25.04 -1.00
N PRO A 226 17.33 23.72 -1.18
CA PRO A 226 16.25 23.07 -1.92
C PRO A 226 14.91 23.41 -1.25
N LEU A 227 14.00 23.97 -2.05
CA LEU A 227 12.68 24.36 -1.61
C LEU A 227 11.78 23.12 -1.55
N PRO A 228 10.94 22.97 -0.52
CA PRO A 228 9.85 22.02 -0.57
C PRO A 228 9.05 22.16 -1.87
N LEU A 229 8.63 21.04 -2.46
CA LEU A 229 7.98 20.99 -3.77
C LEU A 229 6.78 21.96 -3.90
N PHE A 230 5.97 22.08 -2.85
CA PHE A 230 4.80 22.98 -2.82
C PHE A 230 5.14 24.48 -2.83
N LEU A 231 6.37 24.86 -2.48
CA LEU A 231 6.84 26.25 -2.56
C LEU A 231 7.55 26.52 -3.90
N MET A 232 8.15 25.49 -4.49
CA MET A 232 8.84 25.61 -5.77
C MET A 232 7.86 25.89 -6.91
N VAL A 233 6.72 25.20 -6.96
CA VAL A 233 5.75 25.34 -8.05
C VAL A 233 5.20 26.77 -8.21
N PRO A 234 4.66 27.43 -7.17
CA PRO A 234 4.15 28.81 -7.30
C PRO A 234 5.22 29.80 -7.79
N ILE A 235 6.48 29.58 -7.44
CA ILE A 235 7.60 30.39 -7.91
C ILE A 235 7.84 30.16 -9.40
N LEU A 236 7.88 28.90 -9.85
CA LEU A 236 8.05 28.56 -11.26
C LEU A 236 6.89 29.08 -12.11
N GLU A 237 5.66 29.01 -11.60
CA GLU A 237 4.47 29.58 -12.25
C GLU A 237 4.59 31.09 -12.41
N ALA A 238 4.90 31.82 -11.34
CA ALA A 238 5.06 33.27 -11.38
C ALA A 238 6.16 33.70 -12.36
N LEU A 239 7.32 33.03 -12.32
CA LEU A 239 8.41 33.28 -13.27
C LEU A 239 7.99 32.97 -14.71
N LYS A 240 7.26 31.88 -14.95
CA LYS A 240 6.80 31.51 -16.29
C LYS A 240 5.78 32.51 -16.83
N LYS A 241 4.81 32.94 -16.02
CA LYS A 241 3.79 33.94 -16.38
C LYS A 241 4.40 35.26 -16.82
N GLU A 242 5.48 35.68 -16.15
CA GLU A 242 6.19 36.92 -16.49
C GLU A 242 7.34 36.74 -17.50
N ASN A 243 7.47 35.55 -18.11
CA ASN A 243 8.57 35.24 -19.05
C ASN A 243 9.97 35.42 -18.44
N LEU A 244 10.11 35.18 -17.14
CA LEU A 244 11.34 35.29 -16.34
C LEU A 244 11.97 33.93 -15.99
N LEU A 245 11.41 32.81 -16.47
CA LEU A 245 11.93 31.47 -16.21
C LEU A 245 13.15 31.13 -17.09
N THR A 246 14.35 31.31 -16.53
CA THR A 246 15.64 31.12 -17.22
C THR A 246 16.05 29.64 -17.34
N ASP A 247 16.93 29.32 -18.29
CA ASP A 247 17.45 27.95 -18.47
C ASP A 247 18.31 27.47 -17.28
N GLU A 248 18.94 28.41 -16.56
CA GLU A 248 19.67 28.11 -15.32
C GLU A 248 18.71 27.61 -14.24
N ILE A 249 17.57 28.30 -14.03
CA ILE A 249 16.53 27.89 -13.08
C ILE A 249 15.94 26.54 -13.52
N LYS A 250 15.59 26.37 -14.80
CA LYS A 250 15.08 25.08 -15.31
C LYS A 250 16.04 23.93 -15.03
N SER A 251 17.34 24.13 -15.25
CA SER A 251 18.37 23.12 -15.02
C SER A 251 18.55 22.81 -13.54
N ALA A 252 18.52 23.83 -12.69
CA ALA A 252 18.56 23.69 -11.23
C ALA A 252 17.35 22.89 -10.70
N THR A 253 16.14 23.27 -11.11
CA THR A 253 14.90 22.57 -10.77
C THR A 253 14.95 21.11 -11.18
N TYR A 254 15.34 20.82 -12.43
CA TYR A 254 15.43 19.44 -12.90
C TYR A 254 16.38 18.60 -12.04
N LYS A 255 17.55 19.14 -11.68
CA LYS A 255 18.51 18.46 -10.81
C LYS A 255 17.92 18.14 -9.44
N ILE A 256 17.27 19.11 -8.79
CA ILE A 256 16.62 18.93 -7.48
C ILE A 256 15.58 17.81 -7.56
N LEU A 257 14.70 17.85 -8.57
CA LEU A 257 13.67 16.83 -8.74
C LEU A 257 14.25 15.42 -8.94
N MET A 258 15.33 15.27 -9.73
CA MET A 258 15.95 13.96 -9.90
C MET A 258 16.63 13.44 -8.62
N GLU A 259 17.08 14.34 -7.73
CA GLU A 259 17.64 13.97 -6.42
C GLU A 259 16.55 13.62 -5.39
N GLU A 260 15.37 14.24 -5.48
CA GLU A 260 14.23 14.00 -4.58
C GLU A 260 13.34 12.82 -5.01
N LYS A 261 13.48 12.34 -6.24
CA LYS A 261 12.71 11.22 -6.75
C LYS A 261 12.99 9.94 -5.96
N LEU A 262 11.92 9.27 -5.54
CA LEU A 262 11.99 8.10 -4.68
C LEU A 262 12.03 6.80 -5.48
N TRP A 263 12.39 5.72 -4.79
CA TRP A 263 12.58 4.39 -5.39
C TRP A 263 11.31 3.82 -6.03
N ASP A 264 10.13 4.25 -5.57
CA ASP A 264 8.82 3.83 -6.07
C ASP A 264 8.38 4.66 -7.28
N GLY A 265 9.19 5.65 -7.71
CA GLY A 265 8.91 6.56 -8.82
C GLY A 265 8.16 7.82 -8.39
N GLY A 266 7.65 7.87 -7.15
CA GLY A 266 6.93 9.00 -6.60
C GLY A 266 7.84 10.05 -5.95
N PHE A 267 7.20 11.05 -5.36
CA PHE A 267 7.84 12.15 -4.63
C PHE A 267 7.08 12.41 -3.33
N ASN A 268 7.76 12.99 -2.35
CA ASN A 268 7.17 13.32 -1.06
C ASN A 268 7.25 14.82 -0.77
N LEU A 269 6.13 15.41 -0.38
CA LEU A 269 6.01 16.83 -0.06
C LEU A 269 7.00 17.32 1.00
N PHE A 270 7.28 16.47 1.99
CA PHE A 270 8.09 16.80 3.17
C PHE A 270 9.45 16.09 3.18
N GLY A 271 9.84 15.47 2.07
CA GLY A 271 11.13 14.76 1.96
C GLY A 271 11.19 13.45 2.75
N LEU A 272 10.05 12.81 3.01
CA LEU A 272 10.00 11.46 3.57
C LEU A 272 10.36 10.42 2.50
N ASP A 273 10.68 9.20 2.92
CA ASP A 273 11.24 8.13 2.08
C ASP A 273 10.20 7.28 1.32
N TYR A 274 9.00 7.81 1.10
CA TYR A 274 7.92 7.18 0.33
C TYR A 274 7.17 8.19 -0.55
N GLY A 275 6.77 7.79 -1.75
CA GLY A 275 6.01 8.65 -2.64
C GLY A 275 4.58 8.84 -2.15
N GLU A 276 4.04 10.04 -2.32
CA GLU A 276 2.65 10.37 -1.99
C GLU A 276 2.02 11.33 -3.03
N PRO A 277 0.69 11.50 -3.04
CA PRO A 277 -0.01 12.20 -4.12
C PRO A 277 0.39 13.66 -4.32
N GLN A 278 0.53 14.45 -3.25
CA GLN A 278 0.78 15.88 -3.32
C GLN A 278 2.16 16.19 -3.87
N GLY A 279 3.20 15.60 -3.27
CA GLY A 279 4.58 15.72 -3.70
C GLY A 279 4.76 15.24 -5.12
N THR A 280 4.15 14.10 -5.48
CA THR A 280 4.21 13.58 -6.86
C THR A 280 3.56 14.55 -7.85
N TYR A 281 2.40 15.12 -7.51
CA TYR A 281 1.76 16.14 -8.33
C TYR A 281 2.66 17.38 -8.51
N TYR A 282 3.18 17.96 -7.43
CA TYR A 282 4.01 19.16 -7.51
C TYR A 282 5.30 18.91 -8.29
N ALA A 283 5.89 17.72 -8.18
CA ALA A 283 7.04 17.33 -8.99
C ALA A 283 6.68 17.23 -10.48
N VAL A 284 5.55 16.61 -10.83
CA VAL A 284 5.05 16.53 -12.21
C VAL A 284 4.78 17.94 -12.77
N GLU A 285 4.12 18.80 -12.00
CA GLU A 285 3.85 20.18 -12.41
C GLU A 285 5.13 21.00 -12.60
N ALA A 286 6.09 20.90 -11.68
CA ALA A 286 7.39 21.55 -11.80
C ALA A 286 8.12 21.10 -13.07
N LEU A 287 8.12 19.79 -13.40
CA LEU A 287 8.70 19.27 -14.64
C LEU A 287 8.04 19.90 -15.88
N ILE A 288 6.71 19.95 -15.90
CA ILE A 288 5.96 20.52 -17.03
C ILE A 288 6.20 22.03 -17.17
N LEU A 289 6.31 22.76 -16.05
CA LEU A 289 6.62 24.19 -16.05
C LEU A 289 7.98 24.48 -16.69
N ILE A 290 8.99 23.64 -16.44
CA ILE A 290 10.33 23.75 -17.02
C ILE A 290 10.46 23.08 -18.41
N GLY A 291 9.37 22.56 -18.98
CA GLY A 291 9.35 21.96 -20.32
C GLY A 291 9.91 20.53 -20.38
N LYS A 292 9.82 19.77 -19.29
CA LYS A 292 10.23 18.35 -19.19
C LYS A 292 9.01 17.47 -18.92
N MET A 293 9.06 16.22 -19.39
CA MET A 293 8.07 15.21 -19.07
C MET A 293 8.55 14.35 -17.89
N PRO A 294 7.66 13.88 -17.00
CA PRO A 294 8.00 12.88 -16.01
C PRO A 294 8.42 11.56 -16.66
N GLU A 295 9.28 10.83 -15.97
CA GLU A 295 9.71 9.50 -16.38
C GLU A 295 8.56 8.48 -16.24
N ARG A 296 8.67 7.35 -16.94
CA ARG A 296 7.60 6.35 -17.04
C ARG A 296 7.22 5.74 -15.70
N ASP A 297 8.19 5.51 -14.83
CA ASP A 297 7.99 4.99 -13.48
C ASP A 297 7.21 5.97 -12.59
N THR A 298 7.37 7.29 -12.73
CA THR A 298 6.52 8.28 -12.05
C THR A 298 5.07 8.21 -12.51
N ILE A 299 4.83 7.96 -13.80
CA ILE A 299 3.48 7.75 -14.32
C ILE A 299 2.91 6.39 -13.86
N ASN A 300 3.73 5.34 -13.86
CA ASN A 300 3.35 4.03 -13.34
C ASN A 300 2.98 4.12 -11.85
N PHE A 301 3.77 4.85 -11.04
CA PHE A 301 3.49 5.10 -9.63
C PHE A 301 2.06 5.63 -9.44
N ILE A 302 1.66 6.61 -10.24
CA ILE A 302 0.30 7.17 -10.18
C ILE A 302 -0.75 6.08 -10.49
N HIS A 303 -0.61 5.40 -11.63
CA HIS A 303 -1.60 4.40 -12.06
C HIS A 303 -1.66 3.15 -11.17
N GLU A 304 -0.56 2.78 -10.52
CA GLU A 304 -0.52 1.70 -9.53
C GLU A 304 -1.40 1.98 -8.32
N ARG A 305 -1.76 3.24 -8.06
CA ARG A 305 -2.67 3.62 -6.97
C ARG A 305 -4.13 3.68 -7.37
N GLU A 306 -4.46 3.45 -8.65
CA GLU A 306 -5.86 3.36 -9.07
C GLU A 306 -6.57 2.15 -8.45
N THR A 307 -7.81 2.37 -8.05
CA THR A 307 -8.63 1.34 -7.41
C THR A 307 -9.64 0.74 -8.40
N PRO A 308 -10.10 -0.50 -8.16
CA PRO A 308 -11.23 -1.05 -8.91
C PRO A 308 -12.57 -0.38 -8.58
N LEU A 309 -12.67 0.34 -7.46
CA LEU A 309 -13.85 1.10 -7.08
C LEU A 309 -13.88 2.50 -7.72
N GLY A 310 -12.83 2.87 -8.45
CA GLY A 310 -12.62 4.22 -8.98
C GLY A 310 -11.70 5.02 -8.07
N GLY A 311 -11.22 6.17 -8.53
CA GLY A 311 -10.30 7.01 -7.77
C GLY A 311 -8.96 6.33 -7.48
N PHE A 312 -8.26 6.86 -6.47
CA PHE A 312 -6.92 6.43 -6.08
C PHE A 312 -6.82 6.24 -4.58
N ILE A 313 -5.97 5.29 -4.14
CA ILE A 313 -5.72 5.04 -2.72
C ILE A 313 -4.76 6.03 -2.09
N PHE A 314 -4.90 6.18 -0.78
CA PHE A 314 -4.00 6.99 0.04
C PHE A 314 -2.65 6.29 0.24
N CYS A 315 -1.58 7.08 0.22
CA CYS A 315 -0.22 6.59 0.49
C CYS A 315 0.17 6.99 1.92
N TYR A 316 0.57 6.03 2.76
CA TYR A 316 1.05 6.30 4.11
C TYR A 316 2.41 5.65 4.32
N GLN A 317 3.21 6.25 5.20
CA GLN A 317 4.45 5.64 5.64
C GLN A 317 4.13 4.43 6.52
N SER A 318 4.72 3.29 6.19
CA SER A 318 4.71 2.13 7.07
C SER A 318 6.12 1.57 7.23
N PHE A 319 6.32 0.82 8.30
CA PHE A 319 7.57 0.12 8.59
C PHE A 319 7.37 -1.37 8.38
N GLY A 320 8.34 -2.01 7.73
CA GLY A 320 8.26 -3.43 7.44
C GLY A 320 8.47 -4.24 8.72
N ASP A 321 7.69 -5.30 8.89
CA ASP A 321 7.86 -6.24 10.00
C ASP A 321 8.20 -7.67 9.51
N PRO A 322 8.91 -8.49 10.30
CA PRO A 322 9.39 -9.77 9.81
C PRO A 322 8.30 -10.76 9.38
N LEU A 323 7.14 -10.75 10.06
CA LEU A 323 6.03 -11.65 9.73
C LEU A 323 5.42 -11.24 8.38
N SER A 324 5.01 -9.98 8.24
CA SER A 324 4.46 -9.45 6.99
C SER A 324 5.42 -9.60 5.82
N THR A 325 6.72 -9.36 6.05
CA THR A 325 7.77 -9.57 5.03
C THR A 325 7.82 -11.01 4.55
N TYR A 326 7.83 -11.99 5.46
CA TYR A 326 7.81 -13.40 5.08
C TYR A 326 6.53 -13.77 4.32
N MET A 327 5.37 -13.32 4.81
CA MET A 327 4.08 -13.62 4.18
C MET A 327 3.95 -13.03 2.78
N ALA A 328 4.41 -11.79 2.58
CA ALA A 328 4.46 -11.12 1.28
C ALA A 328 5.36 -11.87 0.30
N VAL A 329 6.54 -12.31 0.77
CA VAL A 329 7.48 -13.09 -0.04
C VAL A 329 6.90 -14.44 -0.43
N HIS A 330 6.32 -15.18 0.53
CA HIS A 330 5.71 -16.48 0.28
C HIS A 330 4.54 -16.36 -0.69
N THR A 331 3.63 -15.42 -0.42
CA THR A 331 2.44 -15.15 -1.24
C THR A 331 2.83 -14.77 -2.66
N SER A 332 3.76 -13.82 -2.83
CA SER A 332 4.22 -13.39 -4.15
C SER A 332 4.85 -14.54 -4.92
N LYS A 333 5.74 -15.32 -4.30
CA LYS A 333 6.36 -16.48 -4.96
C LYS A 333 5.34 -17.53 -5.38
N LEU A 334 4.37 -17.85 -4.50
CA LEU A 334 3.35 -18.85 -4.78
C LEU A 334 2.46 -18.43 -5.94
N LEU A 335 2.14 -17.14 -6.03
CA LEU A 335 1.28 -16.56 -7.08
C LEU A 335 2.04 -16.14 -8.35
N GLY A 336 3.37 -16.30 -8.39
CA GLY A 336 4.20 -15.96 -9.55
C GLY A 336 4.54 -14.47 -9.69
N GLY A 337 4.45 -13.69 -8.61
CA GLY A 337 4.86 -12.29 -8.56
C GLY A 337 6.38 -12.09 -8.45
N GLU A 338 6.83 -10.88 -8.80
CA GLU A 338 8.23 -10.49 -8.73
C GLU A 338 8.59 -9.89 -7.36
N ILE A 339 9.84 -10.08 -6.94
CA ILE A 339 10.34 -9.61 -5.64
C ILE A 339 11.75 -9.03 -5.80
N ASN A 340 11.97 -7.83 -5.24
CA ASN A 340 13.30 -7.22 -5.15
C ASN A 340 14.12 -7.83 -4.00
N LYS A 341 14.89 -8.88 -4.31
CA LYS A 341 15.75 -9.59 -3.33
C LYS A 341 16.78 -8.67 -2.65
N THR A 342 17.32 -7.69 -3.35
CA THR A 342 18.36 -6.79 -2.82
C THR A 342 17.79 -5.92 -1.71
N ARG A 343 16.60 -5.33 -1.90
CA ARG A 343 15.95 -4.51 -0.88
C ARG A 343 15.55 -5.31 0.34
N ILE A 344 14.97 -6.50 0.13
CA ILE A 344 14.63 -7.38 1.24
C ILE A 344 15.89 -7.83 1.99
N LYS A 345 17.01 -8.10 1.32
CA LYS A 345 18.27 -8.41 2.01
C LYS A 345 18.72 -7.27 2.94
N ASN A 346 18.61 -6.02 2.49
CA ASN A 346 18.96 -4.84 3.30
C ASN A 346 17.98 -4.59 4.45
N TYR A 347 16.73 -5.00 4.30
CA TYR A 347 15.77 -5.05 5.39
C TYR A 347 16.17 -6.12 6.42
N LEU A 348 16.36 -7.37 5.97
CA LEU A 348 16.62 -8.52 6.85
C LEU A 348 17.88 -8.35 7.70
N SER A 349 18.93 -7.73 7.15
CA SER A 349 20.18 -7.47 7.89
C SER A 349 19.99 -6.53 9.09
N ARG A 350 18.93 -5.70 9.08
CA ARG A 350 18.56 -4.84 10.22
C ARG A 350 17.50 -5.50 11.10
N ALA A 351 16.51 -6.13 10.47
CA ALA A 351 15.38 -6.76 11.15
C ALA A 351 15.80 -7.90 12.09
N VAL A 352 16.94 -8.55 11.84
CA VAL A 352 17.49 -9.56 12.76
C VAL A 352 17.82 -8.98 14.15
N TYR A 353 18.31 -7.73 14.21
CA TYR A 353 18.72 -7.05 15.44
C TYR A 353 17.62 -6.14 16.01
N TYR A 354 16.83 -5.50 15.15
CA TYR A 354 15.79 -4.55 15.52
C TYR A 354 14.42 -5.08 15.12
N ARG A 355 13.80 -5.83 16.04
CA ARG A 355 12.56 -6.58 15.81
C ARG A 355 11.30 -5.82 16.23
N LYS A 356 11.26 -4.49 16.21
CA LYS A 356 10.03 -3.75 16.58
C LYS A 356 8.86 -4.11 15.63
N PRO A 357 7.60 -4.13 16.12
CA PRO A 357 7.15 -3.81 17.48
C PRO A 357 7.32 -4.94 18.50
N TYR A 358 7.90 -6.08 18.12
CA TYR A 358 8.02 -7.26 18.95
C TYR A 358 9.09 -7.12 20.04
N SER A 359 8.89 -7.81 21.16
CA SER A 359 9.91 -7.90 22.21
C SER A 359 11.07 -8.82 21.82
N ASN A 360 12.23 -8.67 22.48
CA ASN A 360 13.38 -9.55 22.22
C ASN A 360 13.14 -11.02 22.60
N ASP A 361 12.17 -11.28 23.49
CA ASP A 361 11.82 -12.62 23.97
C ASP A 361 10.75 -13.31 23.10
N GLU A 362 10.21 -12.58 22.11
CA GLU A 362 9.37 -13.15 21.08
C GLU A 362 10.23 -13.78 19.99
N LEU A 363 10.02 -15.08 19.78
CA LEU A 363 10.76 -15.85 18.78
C LEU A 363 10.25 -15.59 17.36
N ALA A 364 8.94 -15.42 17.19
CA ALA A 364 8.30 -15.42 15.88
C ALA A 364 9.01 -14.50 14.86
N PRO A 365 9.42 -13.26 15.22
CA PRO A 365 10.14 -12.39 14.29
C PRO A 365 11.48 -12.97 13.82
N LEU A 366 12.26 -13.57 14.71
CA LEU A 366 13.55 -14.18 14.39
C LEU A 366 13.37 -15.36 13.44
N TYR A 367 12.33 -16.17 13.67
CA TYR A 367 11.98 -17.28 12.79
C TYR A 367 11.58 -16.81 11.39
N PHE A 368 10.77 -15.75 11.28
CA PHE A 368 10.36 -15.21 9.99
C PHE A 368 11.49 -14.52 9.23
N VAL A 369 12.44 -13.87 9.91
CA VAL A 369 13.68 -13.40 9.28
C VAL A 369 14.43 -14.57 8.64
N TYR A 370 14.66 -15.65 9.40
CA TYR A 370 15.34 -16.85 8.90
C TYR A 370 14.58 -17.48 7.71
N LEU A 371 13.26 -17.64 7.84
CA LEU A 371 12.44 -18.20 6.76
C LEU A 371 12.51 -17.35 5.50
N THR A 372 12.54 -16.02 5.62
CA THR A 372 12.63 -15.13 4.46
C THR A 372 13.97 -15.30 3.73
N TYR A 373 15.09 -15.40 4.45
CA TYR A 373 16.39 -15.74 3.85
C TYR A 373 16.33 -17.05 3.08
N LYS A 374 15.79 -18.10 3.71
CA LYS A 374 15.65 -19.44 3.13
C LYS A 374 14.75 -19.43 1.90
N GLU A 375 13.60 -18.79 1.98
CA GLU A 375 12.60 -18.70 0.92
C GLU A 375 13.16 -18.00 -0.32
N LEU A 376 13.95 -16.94 -0.14
CA LEU A 376 14.57 -16.21 -1.26
C LEU A 376 15.87 -16.85 -1.78
N GLY A 377 16.42 -17.84 -1.07
CA GLY A 377 17.72 -18.44 -1.34
C GLY A 377 18.87 -17.45 -1.16
N ILE A 378 18.75 -16.54 -0.19
CA ILE A 378 19.78 -15.53 0.12
C ILE A 378 20.69 -16.11 1.20
N THR A 379 21.99 -16.15 0.93
CA THR A 379 22.99 -16.56 1.92
C THR A 379 23.11 -15.51 3.03
N MET A 380 22.94 -15.94 4.27
CA MET A 380 23.24 -15.13 5.46
C MET A 380 24.76 -15.03 5.64
N ASP A 381 25.25 -13.86 6.03
CA ASP A 381 26.63 -13.74 6.49
C ASP A 381 26.83 -14.43 7.86
N ASN A 382 28.10 -14.68 8.21
CA ASN A 382 28.44 -15.41 9.42
C ASN A 382 28.00 -14.69 10.70
N GLU A 383 27.98 -13.35 10.71
CA GLU A 383 27.58 -12.57 11.88
C GLU A 383 26.08 -12.75 12.14
N THR A 384 25.26 -12.55 11.11
CA THR A 384 23.81 -12.75 11.13
C THR A 384 23.45 -14.19 11.53
N TYR A 385 24.10 -15.19 10.91
CA TYR A 385 23.86 -16.60 11.24
C TYR A 385 24.18 -16.91 12.71
N ASN A 386 25.34 -16.45 13.20
CA ASN A 386 25.75 -16.68 14.58
C ASN A 386 24.85 -15.95 15.58
N TYR A 387 24.35 -14.76 15.24
CA TYR A 387 23.39 -14.05 16.08
C TYR A 387 22.08 -14.84 16.20
N ILE A 388 21.48 -15.26 15.09
CA ILE A 388 20.25 -16.08 15.09
C ILE A 388 20.48 -17.35 15.91
N ARG A 389 21.65 -17.98 15.75
CA ARG A 389 22.03 -19.19 16.49
C ARG A 389 22.09 -18.97 18.00
N ASN A 390 22.82 -17.96 18.44
CA ASN A 390 22.98 -17.66 19.86
C ASN A 390 21.66 -17.23 20.50
N GLU A 391 20.87 -16.44 19.79
CA GLU A 391 19.57 -15.99 20.27
C GLU A 391 18.57 -17.14 20.37
N THR A 392 18.58 -18.06 19.40
CA THR A 392 17.76 -19.28 19.46
C THR A 392 18.13 -20.13 20.68
N ALA A 393 19.42 -20.28 20.99
CA ALA A 393 19.88 -20.99 22.19
C ALA A 393 19.43 -20.28 23.49
N ARG A 394 19.51 -18.95 23.54
CA ARG A 394 18.99 -18.16 24.66
C ARG A 394 17.49 -18.39 24.85
N LEU A 395 16.72 -18.35 23.76
CA LEU A 395 15.27 -18.55 23.78
C LEU A 395 14.89 -19.99 24.18
N PHE A 396 15.64 -21.01 23.78
CA PHE A 396 15.44 -22.36 24.32
C PHE A 396 15.57 -22.40 25.85
N ASN A 397 16.62 -21.79 26.41
CA ASN A 397 16.80 -21.76 27.87
C ASN A 397 15.64 -21.03 28.57
N LEU A 398 15.20 -19.91 28.02
CA LEU A 398 14.05 -19.15 28.53
C LEU A 398 12.78 -20.00 28.50
N TYR A 399 12.47 -20.60 27.35
CA TYR A 399 11.25 -21.39 27.17
C TYR A 399 11.24 -22.64 28.05
N LEU A 400 12.39 -23.33 28.17
CA LEU A 400 12.54 -24.50 29.04
C LEU A 400 12.33 -24.15 30.52
N THR A 401 12.72 -22.94 30.93
CA THR A 401 12.62 -22.49 32.33
C THR A 401 11.22 -21.97 32.66
N GLU A 402 10.60 -21.19 31.76
CA GLU A 402 9.43 -20.39 32.08
C GLU A 402 8.14 -20.84 31.39
N LYS A 403 8.24 -21.61 30.31
CA LYS A 403 7.10 -21.85 29.39
C LYS A 403 6.75 -23.32 29.16
N THR A 404 7.23 -24.24 29.99
CA THR A 404 7.00 -25.68 29.79
C THR A 404 5.67 -26.19 30.34
N ASP A 405 5.05 -25.51 31.30
CA ASP A 405 3.84 -26.02 31.96
C ASP A 405 2.59 -25.93 31.06
N ASN A 406 2.50 -24.90 30.20
CA ASN A 406 1.42 -24.73 29.23
C ASN A 406 1.92 -24.87 27.78
N ILE A 407 2.81 -25.85 27.54
CA ILE A 407 3.54 -26.00 26.27
C ILE A 407 2.64 -26.09 25.02
N VAL A 408 1.47 -26.71 25.11
CA VAL A 408 0.53 -26.83 23.97
C VAL A 408 -0.27 -25.55 23.72
N GLU A 409 -0.28 -24.63 24.68
CA GLU A 409 -0.97 -23.34 24.57
C GLU A 409 -0.11 -22.30 23.84
N ASP A 410 1.21 -22.37 23.97
CA ASP A 410 2.15 -21.49 23.27
C ASP A 410 2.66 -22.13 21.97
N GLY A 411 2.02 -21.78 20.85
CA GLY A 411 2.41 -22.23 19.51
C GLY A 411 3.84 -21.81 19.09
N SER A 412 4.48 -20.87 19.80
CA SER A 412 5.84 -20.41 19.51
C SER A 412 6.88 -21.51 19.69
N TRP A 413 6.61 -22.51 20.54
CA TRP A 413 7.46 -23.70 20.67
C TRP A 413 7.69 -24.43 19.34
N ILE A 414 6.67 -24.46 18.47
CA ILE A 414 6.76 -25.11 17.14
C ILE A 414 7.81 -24.41 16.29
N SER A 415 7.76 -23.08 16.24
CA SER A 415 8.73 -22.25 15.53
C SER A 415 10.13 -22.38 16.14
N LEU A 416 10.23 -22.53 17.47
CA LEU A 416 11.51 -22.61 18.19
C LEU A 416 12.27 -23.87 17.83
N ILE A 417 11.57 -25.00 17.93
CA ILE A 417 12.13 -26.31 17.62
C ILE A 417 12.51 -26.39 16.14
N LYS A 418 11.65 -25.85 15.25
CA LYS A 418 11.95 -25.78 13.82
C LYS A 418 13.19 -24.95 13.52
N LEU A 419 13.25 -23.71 14.03
CA LEU A 419 14.40 -22.85 13.84
C LEU A 419 15.67 -23.54 14.35
N GLY A 420 15.63 -24.04 15.60
CA GLY A 420 16.72 -24.75 16.23
C GLY A 420 17.31 -25.87 15.38
N LYS A 421 16.46 -26.75 14.82
CA LYS A 421 16.91 -27.82 13.90
C LYS A 421 17.63 -27.26 12.67
N GLU A 422 17.06 -26.22 12.06
CA GLU A 422 17.56 -25.63 10.82
C GLU A 422 18.91 -24.90 10.98
N ILE A 423 19.19 -24.39 12.17
CA ILE A 423 20.43 -23.65 12.51
C ILE A 423 21.37 -24.42 13.45
N GLY A 424 21.09 -25.71 13.69
CA GLY A 424 21.95 -26.61 14.48
C GLY A 424 21.97 -26.35 15.99
N VAL A 425 20.91 -25.77 16.55
CA VAL A 425 20.66 -25.68 18.00
C VAL A 425 19.57 -26.68 18.33
N VAL A 426 20.00 -27.91 18.64
CA VAL A 426 19.10 -29.03 18.91
C VAL A 426 19.02 -29.31 20.40
N LEU A 427 17.82 -29.68 20.86
CA LEU A 427 17.62 -30.21 22.20
C LEU A 427 18.27 -31.58 22.32
N ASP A 428 18.91 -31.85 23.45
CA ASP A 428 19.40 -33.20 23.75
C ASP A 428 18.23 -34.18 23.93
N GLU A 429 18.50 -35.48 23.71
CA GLU A 429 17.45 -36.50 23.74
C GLU A 429 16.75 -36.62 25.09
N LYS A 430 17.42 -36.31 26.22
CA LYS A 430 16.77 -36.32 27.53
C LYS A 430 15.76 -35.18 27.63
N THR A 431 16.15 -33.95 27.30
CA THR A 431 15.24 -32.79 27.30
C THR A 431 14.08 -33.00 26.33
N LYS A 432 14.36 -33.51 25.14
CA LYS A 432 13.32 -33.84 24.14
C LYS A 432 12.29 -34.84 24.68
N ASN A 433 12.74 -35.92 25.31
CA ASN A 433 11.84 -36.91 25.90
C ASN A 433 11.00 -36.33 27.05
N GLN A 434 11.58 -35.45 27.88
CA GLN A 434 10.85 -34.75 28.93
C GLN A 434 9.73 -33.86 28.37
N LEU A 435 10.00 -33.15 27.27
CA LEU A 435 8.97 -32.34 26.60
C LEU A 435 7.86 -33.21 25.99
N ILE A 436 8.21 -34.34 25.36
CA ILE A 436 7.24 -35.31 24.84
C ILE A 436 6.33 -35.81 25.97
N GLU A 437 6.91 -36.23 27.10
CA GLU A 437 6.16 -36.69 28.28
C GLU A 437 5.25 -35.59 28.82
N LYS A 438 5.74 -34.35 28.93
CA LYS A 438 4.94 -33.20 29.36
C LYS A 438 3.75 -32.94 28.41
N ILE A 439 3.96 -32.97 27.10
CA ILE A 439 2.88 -32.78 26.12
C ILE A 439 1.84 -33.90 26.25
N LEU A 440 2.28 -35.16 26.31
CA LEU A 440 1.40 -36.33 26.43
C LEU A 440 0.62 -36.34 27.75
N ALA A 441 1.20 -35.84 28.84
CA ALA A 441 0.52 -35.70 30.13
C ALA A 441 -0.65 -34.70 30.10
N GLN A 442 -0.69 -33.78 29.11
CA GLN A 442 -1.78 -32.82 28.92
C GLN A 442 -2.93 -33.37 28.07
N ARG A 443 -2.92 -34.66 27.74
CA ARG A 443 -3.97 -35.30 26.95
C ARG A 443 -5.21 -35.62 27.81
N ASN A 444 -6.37 -35.22 27.30
CA ASN A 444 -7.68 -35.49 27.87
C ASN A 444 -8.24 -36.86 27.42
N GLN A 445 -9.24 -37.37 28.15
CA GLN A 445 -9.87 -38.67 27.85
C GLN A 445 -10.54 -38.73 26.46
N ASP A 446 -10.97 -37.59 25.95
CA ASP A 446 -11.61 -37.45 24.63
C ASP A 446 -10.60 -37.28 23.48
N GLY A 447 -9.30 -37.43 23.76
CA GLY A 447 -8.24 -37.30 22.77
C GLY A 447 -7.79 -35.87 22.49
N THR A 448 -8.32 -34.87 23.19
CA THR A 448 -7.87 -33.47 23.05
C THR A 448 -6.74 -33.13 24.01
N PHE A 449 -6.15 -31.95 23.89
CA PHE A 449 -5.02 -31.52 24.71
C PHE A 449 -5.24 -30.17 25.41
N GLY A 450 -4.55 -30.00 26.53
CA GLY A 450 -4.44 -28.75 27.27
C GLY A 450 -5.69 -28.42 28.11
N ASN A 451 -5.62 -27.30 28.83
CA ASN A 451 -6.74 -26.80 29.62
C ASN A 451 -7.58 -25.81 28.82
N HIS A 452 -8.62 -26.31 28.16
CA HIS A 452 -9.49 -25.49 27.33
C HIS A 452 -10.75 -24.99 28.04
N SER A 453 -11.05 -25.45 29.27
CA SER A 453 -12.25 -25.04 30.03
C SER A 453 -13.56 -25.08 29.22
N GLY A 454 -13.72 -26.09 28.35
CA GLY A 454 -14.88 -26.23 27.45
C GLY A 454 -14.89 -25.34 26.20
N ASN A 455 -13.96 -24.40 26.04
CA ASN A 455 -13.87 -23.54 24.86
C ASN A 455 -13.38 -24.33 23.63
N ILE A 456 -14.22 -24.38 22.57
CA ILE A 456 -13.93 -25.16 21.36
C ILE A 456 -12.70 -24.65 20.59
N TYR A 457 -12.47 -23.33 20.52
CA TYR A 457 -11.30 -22.76 19.83
C TYR A 457 -10.00 -23.19 20.51
N LYS A 458 -9.92 -23.03 21.83
CA LYS A 458 -8.77 -23.51 22.62
C LYS A 458 -8.57 -25.00 22.42
N LYS A 459 -9.64 -25.79 22.50
CA LYS A 459 -9.60 -27.24 22.33
C LYS A 459 -9.01 -27.64 20.96
N LEU A 460 -9.43 -26.99 19.88
CA LEU A 460 -8.92 -27.23 18.53
C LEU A 460 -7.44 -26.81 18.37
N LEU A 461 -7.09 -25.62 18.85
CA LEU A 461 -5.73 -25.08 18.73
C LEU A 461 -4.72 -25.87 19.56
N TYR A 462 -5.01 -26.12 20.83
CA TYR A 462 -4.10 -26.85 21.73
C TYR A 462 -3.89 -28.29 21.26
N THR A 463 -4.97 -28.95 20.80
CA THR A 463 -4.86 -30.29 20.20
C THR A 463 -4.01 -30.27 18.94
N SER A 464 -4.19 -29.27 18.07
CA SER A 464 -3.38 -29.12 16.86
C SER A 464 -1.91 -28.82 17.19
N HIS A 465 -1.64 -27.94 18.15
CA HIS A 465 -0.29 -27.63 18.60
C HIS A 465 0.41 -28.86 19.18
N ALA A 466 -0.27 -29.66 20.01
CA ALA A 466 0.30 -30.88 20.59
C ALA A 466 0.76 -31.85 19.49
N VAL A 467 -0.08 -32.10 18.48
CA VAL A 467 0.25 -32.94 17.33
C VAL A 467 1.49 -32.41 16.60
N LEU A 468 1.51 -31.12 16.30
CA LEU A 468 2.62 -30.49 15.58
C LEU A 468 3.91 -30.50 16.40
N LEU A 469 3.83 -30.23 17.70
CA LEU A 469 4.98 -30.25 18.61
C LEU A 469 5.57 -31.66 18.74
N LEU A 470 4.73 -32.68 18.88
CA LEU A 470 5.19 -34.06 18.95
C LEU A 470 5.93 -34.47 17.67
N GLU A 471 5.40 -34.13 16.50
CA GLU A 471 6.09 -34.36 15.22
C GLU A 471 7.41 -33.58 15.15
N GLU A 472 7.42 -32.31 15.58
CA GLU A 472 8.66 -31.53 15.63
C GLU A 472 9.67 -32.07 16.64
N LEU A 473 9.25 -32.76 17.69
CA LEU A 473 10.15 -33.46 18.59
C LEU A 473 10.56 -34.84 18.03
N GLY A 474 10.06 -35.24 16.85
CA GLY A 474 10.36 -36.53 16.22
C GLY A 474 9.54 -37.69 16.80
N TYR A 475 8.46 -37.40 17.50
CA TYR A 475 7.50 -38.37 18.01
C TYR A 475 6.31 -38.46 17.03
N LYS A 476 6.19 -39.60 16.35
CA LYS A 476 5.09 -39.87 15.41
C LYS A 476 3.78 -40.14 16.16
N TYR A 477 3.08 -39.07 16.52
CA TYR A 477 1.82 -39.16 17.25
C TYR A 477 0.67 -39.61 16.35
N ARG A 478 -0.07 -40.63 16.78
CA ARG A 478 -1.35 -41.01 16.19
C ARG A 478 -2.26 -41.62 17.26
N ASP A 479 -3.39 -40.97 17.50
CA ASP A 479 -4.46 -41.45 18.36
C ASP A 479 -5.80 -41.26 17.65
N GLU A 480 -6.59 -42.33 17.57
CA GLU A 480 -7.82 -42.32 16.79
C GLU A 480 -8.89 -41.40 17.40
N ARG A 481 -8.90 -41.18 18.73
CA ARG A 481 -9.81 -40.20 19.36
C ARG A 481 -9.44 -38.76 18.98
N THR A 482 -8.14 -38.44 18.95
CA THR A 482 -7.67 -37.13 18.43
C THR A 482 -8.08 -36.92 16.98
N VAL A 483 -7.87 -37.93 16.13
CA VAL A 483 -8.26 -37.87 14.71
C VAL A 483 -9.76 -37.68 14.57
N GLU A 484 -10.57 -38.49 15.26
CA GLU A 484 -12.02 -38.42 15.25
C GLU A 484 -12.52 -37.05 15.73
N PHE A 485 -11.95 -36.52 16.82
CA PHE A 485 -12.27 -35.19 17.32
C PHE A 485 -12.01 -34.10 16.26
N LEU A 486 -10.82 -34.07 15.66
CA LEU A 486 -10.48 -33.08 14.64
C LEU A 486 -11.39 -33.21 13.41
N LEU A 487 -11.64 -34.43 12.92
CA LEU A 487 -12.50 -34.64 11.75
C LEU A 487 -13.97 -34.28 11.99
N ASN A 488 -14.52 -34.65 13.15
CA ASN A 488 -15.93 -34.40 13.48
C ASN A 488 -16.20 -32.98 13.96
N SER A 489 -15.16 -32.19 14.23
CA SER A 489 -15.29 -30.76 14.57
C SER A 489 -15.33 -29.84 13.35
N GLN A 490 -15.26 -30.37 12.12
CA GLN A 490 -15.40 -29.58 10.91
C GLN A 490 -16.85 -29.09 10.79
N THR A 491 -17.05 -27.78 10.62
CA THR A 491 -18.37 -27.15 10.48
C THR A 491 -18.35 -26.16 9.31
N ASN A 492 -19.40 -26.17 8.47
CA ASN A 492 -19.52 -25.33 7.27
C ASN A 492 -18.24 -25.24 6.41
N GLY A 493 -17.47 -26.33 6.34
CA GLY A 493 -16.20 -26.43 5.61
C GLY A 493 -14.94 -26.08 6.40
N GLY A 494 -15.03 -25.32 7.50
CA GLY A 494 -13.89 -24.91 8.32
C GLY A 494 -13.92 -25.48 9.75
N TRP A 495 -13.11 -24.90 10.64
CA TRP A 495 -13.07 -25.23 12.07
C TRP A 495 -13.21 -23.97 12.94
N GLY A 496 -13.70 -24.13 14.18
CA GLY A 496 -14.06 -23.02 15.07
C GLY A 496 -15.49 -22.52 14.80
N ALA A 497 -15.75 -21.23 14.94
CA ALA A 497 -16.69 -20.57 14.04
C ALA A 497 -15.89 -20.29 12.77
N PRO A 498 -16.12 -21.03 11.68
CA PRO A 498 -15.18 -21.22 10.58
C PRO A 498 -14.30 -20.01 10.27
N ASP A 499 -13.05 -20.08 10.71
CA ASP A 499 -12.05 -19.03 10.55
C ASP A 499 -10.75 -19.60 9.94
N LEU A 500 -9.98 -18.76 9.27
CA LEU A 500 -8.75 -19.19 8.57
C LEU A 500 -7.65 -19.69 9.51
N TYR A 501 -7.53 -19.13 10.72
CA TYR A 501 -6.46 -19.47 11.66
C TYR A 501 -6.66 -20.88 12.22
N THR A 502 -7.80 -21.12 12.84
CA THR A 502 -8.18 -22.42 13.40
C THR A 502 -8.18 -23.49 12.31
N THR A 503 -8.76 -23.18 11.15
CA THR A 503 -8.77 -24.08 9.98
C THR A 503 -7.36 -24.45 9.54
N TYR A 504 -6.44 -23.48 9.43
CA TYR A 504 -5.06 -23.75 9.05
C TYR A 504 -4.36 -24.71 10.01
N TYR A 505 -4.44 -24.47 11.32
CA TYR A 505 -3.79 -25.34 12.30
C TYR A 505 -4.38 -26.75 12.35
N VAL A 506 -5.71 -26.88 12.26
CA VAL A 506 -6.36 -28.20 12.24
C VAL A 506 -6.02 -28.97 10.97
N VAL A 507 -6.10 -28.34 9.80
CA VAL A 507 -5.70 -28.97 8.53
C VAL A 507 -4.23 -29.39 8.60
N ARG A 508 -3.34 -28.52 9.10
CA ARG A 508 -1.92 -28.84 9.26
C ARG A 508 -1.71 -30.05 10.18
N ALA A 509 -2.40 -30.12 11.32
CA ALA A 509 -2.30 -31.25 12.25
C ALA A 509 -2.83 -32.55 11.62
N LEU A 510 -3.98 -32.53 10.94
CA LEU A 510 -4.51 -33.68 10.22
C LEU A 510 -3.53 -34.18 9.17
N ARG A 511 -2.94 -33.27 8.37
CA ARG A 511 -1.94 -33.62 7.36
C ARG A 511 -0.66 -34.19 7.98
N THR A 512 -0.23 -33.67 9.13
CA THR A 512 0.90 -34.21 9.90
C THR A 512 0.67 -35.65 10.35
N ILE A 513 -0.55 -36.01 10.78
CA ILE A 513 -0.91 -37.40 11.16
C ILE A 513 -1.15 -38.29 9.91
N GLY A 514 -1.10 -37.71 8.71
CA GLY A 514 -1.32 -38.43 7.45
C GLY A 514 -2.80 -38.62 7.09
N VAL A 515 -3.70 -37.81 7.65
CA VAL A 515 -5.14 -37.84 7.43
C VAL A 515 -5.57 -36.64 6.58
N CYS A 516 -6.68 -36.76 5.84
CA CYS A 516 -7.30 -35.66 5.10
C CYS A 516 -8.53 -35.13 5.84
N PRO A 517 -8.89 -33.84 5.67
CA PRO A 517 -10.20 -33.33 6.06
C PRO A 517 -11.35 -34.24 5.62
N LYS A 518 -12.41 -34.32 6.43
CA LYS A 518 -13.58 -35.15 6.16
C LYS A 518 -14.37 -34.61 4.97
N ASP A 519 -14.55 -33.29 4.92
CA ASP A 519 -15.27 -32.58 3.86
C ASP A 519 -14.34 -31.58 3.17
N VAL A 520 -13.60 -32.08 2.16
CA VAL A 520 -12.65 -31.25 1.40
C VAL A 520 -13.39 -30.25 0.51
N ASP A 521 -14.50 -30.63 -0.11
CA ASP A 521 -15.28 -29.74 -0.98
C ASP A 521 -15.95 -28.62 -0.19
N GLY A 522 -16.43 -28.91 1.02
CA GLY A 522 -16.89 -27.90 1.97
C GLY A 522 -15.79 -26.93 2.36
N LEU A 523 -14.56 -27.42 2.60
CA LEU A 523 -13.40 -26.56 2.89
C LEU A 523 -13.04 -25.64 1.71
N LEU A 524 -13.03 -26.15 0.48
CA LEU A 524 -12.84 -25.31 -0.71
C LEU A 524 -13.96 -24.28 -0.88
N SER A 525 -15.20 -24.68 -0.58
CA SER A 525 -16.36 -23.79 -0.59
C SER A 525 -16.24 -22.70 0.48
N PHE A 526 -15.74 -23.03 1.67
CA PHE A 526 -15.43 -22.04 2.71
C PHE A 526 -14.39 -21.03 2.23
N LEU A 527 -13.26 -21.50 1.70
CA LEU A 527 -12.22 -20.62 1.14
C LEU A 527 -12.78 -19.71 0.04
N LYS A 528 -13.70 -20.20 -0.79
CA LYS A 528 -14.40 -19.37 -1.78
C LYS A 528 -15.28 -18.29 -1.17
N ARG A 529 -16.01 -18.59 -0.10
CA ARG A 529 -16.87 -17.60 0.58
C ARG A 529 -16.07 -16.52 1.29
N VAL A 530 -14.86 -16.83 1.76
CA VAL A 530 -13.96 -15.84 2.37
C VAL A 530 -12.99 -15.19 1.38
N GLN A 531 -13.05 -15.53 0.09
CA GLN A 531 -12.22 -14.91 -0.94
C GLN A 531 -12.70 -13.47 -1.20
N TYR A 532 -11.83 -12.48 -0.96
CA TYR A 532 -12.17 -11.08 -1.22
C TYR A 532 -12.05 -10.78 -2.74
N PRO A 533 -13.06 -10.19 -3.39
CA PRO A 533 -13.06 -10.04 -4.86
C PRO A 533 -11.88 -9.26 -5.43
N TYR A 534 -11.33 -8.32 -4.66
CA TYR A 534 -10.21 -7.45 -5.07
C TYR A 534 -8.87 -7.96 -4.52
N GLY A 535 -8.70 -9.28 -4.54
CA GLY A 535 -7.49 -9.97 -4.08
C GLY A 535 -7.49 -10.19 -2.56
N GLY A 536 -6.86 -11.27 -2.13
CA GLY A 536 -6.74 -11.65 -0.72
C GLY A 536 -7.97 -12.38 -0.16
N PHE A 537 -7.93 -12.68 1.15
CA PHE A 537 -8.97 -13.44 1.85
C PHE A 537 -9.38 -12.75 3.15
N ASN A 538 -10.63 -12.90 3.55
CA ASN A 538 -11.15 -12.45 4.85
C ASN A 538 -10.97 -13.54 5.90
N PHE A 539 -10.94 -13.15 7.18
CA PHE A 539 -10.66 -14.11 8.26
C PHE A 539 -11.81 -15.11 8.45
N TYR A 540 -13.05 -14.65 8.30
CA TYR A 540 -14.28 -15.45 8.33
C TYR A 540 -15.35 -14.83 7.40
N GLU A 541 -16.45 -15.56 7.21
CA GLU A 541 -17.57 -15.15 6.36
C GLU A 541 -18.39 -14.02 7.00
N GLY A 542 -18.73 -12.99 6.21
CA GLY A 542 -19.56 -11.87 6.67
C GLY A 542 -18.84 -10.85 7.56
N GLN A 543 -17.51 -10.85 7.59
CA GLN A 543 -16.73 -9.86 8.33
C GLN A 543 -17.00 -8.44 7.80
N GLU A 544 -17.48 -7.56 8.68
CA GLU A 544 -17.68 -6.14 8.37
C GLU A 544 -16.32 -5.43 8.19
N ASN A 545 -16.24 -4.50 7.23
CA ASN A 545 -15.00 -3.75 6.90
C ASN A 545 -13.80 -4.64 6.54
N ALA A 546 -14.04 -5.84 6.04
CA ALA A 546 -12.98 -6.75 5.62
C ALA A 546 -12.47 -6.39 4.23
N TYR A 547 -11.16 -6.28 4.09
CA TYR A 547 -10.49 -5.90 2.85
C TYR A 547 -9.49 -6.96 2.37
N GLY A 548 -9.53 -8.21 2.85
CA GLY A 548 -8.63 -9.25 2.38
C GLY A 548 -7.15 -9.04 2.75
N GLY A 549 -6.80 -9.14 4.03
CA GLY A 549 -5.45 -8.84 4.56
C GLY A 549 -4.37 -9.84 4.15
N LEU A 550 -3.10 -9.50 4.39
CA LEU A 550 -1.96 -10.36 4.00
C LEU A 550 -1.90 -11.62 4.85
N TYR A 551 -2.13 -11.49 6.16
CA TYR A 551 -2.18 -12.61 7.09
C TYR A 551 -3.20 -13.68 6.70
N GLU A 552 -4.44 -13.26 6.47
CA GLU A 552 -5.53 -14.11 6.01
C GLU A 552 -5.19 -14.77 4.68
N THR A 553 -4.66 -13.98 3.74
CA THR A 553 -4.27 -14.46 2.41
C THR A 553 -3.22 -15.55 2.51
N TYR A 554 -2.19 -15.33 3.33
CA TYR A 554 -1.18 -16.32 3.60
C TYR A 554 -1.80 -17.59 4.20
N LEU A 555 -2.66 -17.49 5.22
CA LEU A 555 -3.30 -18.67 5.83
C LEU A 555 -4.13 -19.49 4.82
N ALA A 556 -4.95 -18.83 4.00
CA ALA A 556 -5.76 -19.48 2.97
C ALA A 556 -4.89 -20.21 1.94
N LEU A 557 -3.81 -19.57 1.48
CA LEU A 557 -2.85 -20.18 0.56
C LEU A 557 -2.10 -21.36 1.20
N ARG A 558 -1.73 -21.26 2.48
CA ARG A 558 -1.13 -22.37 3.23
C ARG A 558 -2.09 -23.55 3.39
N ILE A 559 -3.39 -23.30 3.62
CA ILE A 559 -4.42 -24.35 3.64
C ILE A 559 -4.47 -25.07 2.29
N LEU A 560 -4.53 -24.32 1.19
CA LEU A 560 -4.50 -24.87 -0.16
C LEU A 560 -3.26 -25.75 -0.38
N GLU A 561 -2.06 -25.25 -0.10
CA GLU A 561 -0.82 -26.05 -0.23
C GLU A 561 -0.86 -27.38 0.55
N LEU A 562 -1.46 -27.39 1.74
CA LEU A 562 -1.60 -28.58 2.59
C LEU A 562 -2.55 -29.63 1.99
N LEU A 563 -3.54 -29.22 1.19
CA LEU A 563 -4.51 -30.12 0.54
C LEU A 563 -3.93 -30.82 -0.71
N PHE A 564 -3.00 -30.17 -1.41
CA PHE A 564 -2.56 -30.57 -2.76
C PHE A 564 -1.18 -31.23 -2.81
N SER A 565 -0.59 -31.58 -1.67
CA SER A 565 0.80 -32.04 -1.57
C SER A 565 1.11 -33.34 -2.37
N HIS A 566 1.38 -33.17 -3.67
CA HIS A 566 2.30 -33.95 -4.51
C HIS A 566 2.88 -32.98 -5.57
N LYS A 567 4.17 -32.59 -5.43
CA LYS A 567 5.00 -31.87 -6.43
C LYS A 567 4.27 -30.82 -7.33
N PHE A 568 4.06 -29.60 -6.82
CA PHE A 568 3.82 -28.38 -7.63
C PHE A 568 4.95 -27.39 -7.31
N PHE A 569 5.59 -26.61 -8.19
CA PHE A 569 5.43 -26.21 -9.59
C PHE A 569 6.81 -26.35 -10.29
N LYS A 570 6.90 -27.01 -11.45
CA LYS A 570 8.10 -26.89 -12.32
C LYS A 570 7.78 -26.69 -13.80
N THR A 571 6.54 -26.37 -14.20
CA THR A 571 6.20 -26.43 -15.64
C THR A 571 5.21 -25.39 -16.17
N ALA A 572 4.79 -24.36 -15.42
CA ALA A 572 3.80 -23.40 -15.92
C ALA A 572 4.29 -21.95 -16.14
N ILE A 573 5.59 -21.66 -16.06
CA ILE A 573 6.12 -20.29 -16.28
C ILE A 573 6.83 -20.12 -17.65
N ASN A 574 7.04 -21.19 -18.42
CA ASN A 574 7.79 -21.08 -19.70
C ASN A 574 6.94 -20.91 -20.97
N LEU A 575 5.62 -20.65 -20.87
CA LEU A 575 4.76 -20.55 -22.06
C LEU A 575 3.96 -19.25 -22.22
N SER A 576 4.00 -18.30 -21.29
CA SER A 576 3.34 -16.99 -21.45
C SER A 576 4.31 -15.81 -21.64
N LEU A 577 5.61 -15.96 -21.37
CA LEU A 577 6.60 -14.88 -21.50
C LEU A 577 7.26 -14.75 -22.89
N TYR A 578 6.93 -15.60 -23.85
CA TYR A 578 7.50 -15.55 -25.21
C TYR A 578 6.64 -14.85 -26.27
N CYS A 579 5.55 -14.17 -25.88
CA CYS A 579 4.67 -13.51 -26.85
C CYS A 579 4.36 -12.01 -26.60
N ILE A 580 4.99 -11.34 -25.63
CA ILE A 580 4.73 -9.91 -25.39
C ILE A 580 5.98 -9.00 -25.41
N PHE A 581 7.20 -9.54 -25.34
CA PHE A 581 8.41 -8.71 -25.48
C PHE A 581 9.26 -9.14 -26.67
N GLY A 582 9.15 -8.36 -27.76
CA GLY A 582 10.09 -8.39 -28.87
C GLY A 582 11.44 -7.83 -28.43
N VAL A 583 12.28 -8.67 -27.84
CA VAL A 583 13.71 -8.40 -27.69
C VAL A 583 14.41 -8.98 -28.92
N ARG A 584 14.89 -8.09 -29.79
CA ARG A 584 15.90 -8.44 -30.81
C ARG A 584 17.18 -8.79 -30.08
N ASP A 585 17.63 -10.03 -30.23
CA ASP A 585 19.00 -10.40 -29.90
C ASP A 585 19.71 -10.76 -31.21
N ASP A 586 20.64 -9.90 -31.60
CA ASP A 586 21.55 -10.10 -32.71
C ASP A 586 22.65 -11.08 -32.25
N ASN A 587 22.56 -12.36 -32.66
CA ASN A 587 23.66 -13.07 -33.30
C ASN A 587 23.32 -14.52 -33.67
N ASN A 588 23.83 -14.90 -34.84
CA ASN A 588 23.52 -16.09 -35.61
C ASN A 588 24.14 -17.41 -35.09
N GLN A 589 23.54 -18.51 -35.56
CA GLN A 589 23.97 -19.94 -35.56
C GLN A 589 23.54 -20.74 -34.31
N THR A 590 22.54 -21.62 -34.38
CA THR A 590 22.64 -22.87 -35.14
C THR A 590 21.25 -23.47 -35.42
N ARG A 591 21.02 -23.85 -36.67
CA ARG A 591 19.83 -24.53 -37.21
C ARG A 591 19.48 -25.84 -36.49
N ARG A 592 18.21 -26.07 -36.14
CA ARG A 592 17.54 -27.39 -36.26
C ARG A 592 16.00 -27.31 -36.27
N LYS A 593 15.47 -27.40 -37.51
CA LYS A 593 14.22 -28.03 -37.98
C LYS A 593 12.94 -27.88 -37.13
N CYS A 594 12.13 -26.88 -37.48
CA CYS A 594 10.68 -26.93 -37.36
C CYS A 594 10.08 -27.63 -38.60
N ASN A 595 9.16 -28.58 -38.40
CA ASN A 595 8.33 -29.14 -39.47
C ASN A 595 6.90 -29.39 -38.94
N LYS A 596 5.94 -28.61 -39.49
CA LYS A 596 4.56 -28.93 -39.96
C LYS A 596 3.85 -30.13 -39.28
N ARG A 597 2.57 -30.12 -38.86
CA ARG A 597 1.26 -29.58 -39.36
C ARG A 597 0.22 -30.10 -38.30
N GLN A 598 -0.89 -29.47 -37.91
CA GLN A 598 -2.21 -29.34 -38.58
C GLN A 598 -3.20 -28.81 -37.49
N LYS A 599 -3.85 -27.64 -37.67
CA LYS A 599 -5.27 -27.43 -38.03
C LYS A 599 -6.32 -28.14 -37.15
N TYR A 600 -7.17 -27.35 -36.45
CA TYR A 600 -8.67 -27.37 -36.39
C TYR A 600 -9.08 -26.12 -35.58
N THR A 601 -9.54 -25.00 -36.17
CA THR A 601 -10.88 -24.65 -36.70
C THR A 601 -11.96 -24.47 -35.61
N LEU A 602 -12.19 -23.20 -35.26
CA LEU A 602 -13.41 -22.65 -34.64
C LEU A 602 -14.66 -22.96 -35.48
N PHE A 603 -15.82 -23.11 -34.83
CA PHE A 603 -17.09 -22.62 -35.36
C PHE A 603 -18.06 -22.19 -34.25
N VAL A 604 -18.53 -20.94 -34.44
CA VAL A 604 -19.62 -20.13 -33.85
C VAL A 604 -19.60 -19.84 -32.35
#